data_AF-A0A949IEY3-F1
#
_entry.id   AF-A0A949IEY3-F1
#
_cell.length_a   1.000
_cell.length_b   1.000
_cell.length_c   1.000
_cell.angle_alpha   90.00
_cell.angle_beta   90.00
_cell.angle_gamma   90.00
#
_symmetry.space_group_name_H-M   'P 1'
#
loop_
_entity.id
_entity.type
_entity.pdbx_description
1 polymer ?
#
loop_
_entity_poly.entity_id
_entity_poly.type
_entity_poly.pdbx_seq_one_letter_code
_entity_poly.pdbx_strand_id
1 'polypeptide(L)'
;MTTAHHEQTEAVKDVRDKYEEIMRLFDQYNKTDNKSERESLISEVSTCLSHVNTVEAKDLYPMLRSQAEPEGLSICEETHSQVRLVLDKLMRLTADIDGKDYEEAVCKLKEAVKDLRKKEENLFQSNEL
;
A
#
# COMPACT_ATOMS: atom_id res chain seq x y z
N MET A 1 21.47 10.91 20.66
CA MET A 1 21.13 10.68 19.23
C MET A 1 20.43 9.32 19.12
N THR A 2 19.30 9.12 19.80
CA THR A 2 18.78 7.75 20.06
C THR A 2 17.28 7.58 19.90
N THR A 3 16.50 8.67 19.87
CA THR A 3 15.04 8.62 19.72
C THR A 3 14.62 8.53 18.25
N ALA A 4 15.20 9.36 17.37
CA ALA A 4 14.82 9.40 15.96
C ALA A 4 15.02 8.06 15.23
N HIS A 5 16.09 7.32 15.54
CA HIS A 5 16.36 6.02 14.92
C HIS A 5 15.42 4.91 15.42
N HIS A 6 14.89 5.03 16.65
CA HIS A 6 13.92 4.09 17.20
C HIS A 6 12.54 4.28 16.58
N GLU A 7 12.10 5.55 16.47
CA GLU A 7 10.83 5.93 15.84
C GLU A 7 10.78 5.50 14.35
N GLN A 8 11.92 5.55 13.65
CA GLN A 8 12.03 5.09 12.26
C GLN A 8 11.82 3.58 12.11
N THR A 9 12.47 2.78 12.95
CA THR A 9 12.32 1.31 12.91
C THR A 9 10.89 0.89 13.28
N GLU A 10 10.22 1.64 14.16
CA GLU A 10 8.81 1.40 14.48
C GLU A 10 7.89 1.77 13.31
N ALA A 11 8.11 2.90 12.64
CA ALA A 11 7.33 3.32 11.47
C ALA A 11 7.48 2.36 10.29
N VAL A 12 8.70 1.91 9.99
CA VAL A 12 8.94 0.88 8.93
C VAL A 12 8.26 -0.43 9.28
N LYS A 13 8.32 -0.84 10.56
CA LYS A 13 7.62 -2.05 11.01
C LYS A 13 6.11 -1.92 10.84
N ASP A 14 5.52 -0.78 11.21
CA ASP A 14 4.08 -0.54 11.05
C ASP A 14 3.65 -0.61 9.57
N VAL A 15 4.43 0.00 8.67
CA VAL A 15 4.21 -0.11 7.22
C VAL A 15 4.29 -1.57 6.73
N ARG A 16 5.31 -2.33 7.16
CA ARG A 16 5.45 -3.75 6.82
C ARG A 16 4.27 -4.59 7.30
N ASP A 17 3.86 -4.41 8.56
CA ASP A 17 2.74 -5.12 9.17
C ASP A 17 1.44 -4.82 8.40
N LYS A 18 1.24 -3.56 7.96
CA LYS A 18 0.09 -3.18 7.12
C LYS A 18 0.12 -3.79 5.74
N TYR A 19 1.28 -3.92 5.09
CA TYR A 19 1.37 -4.65 3.83
C TYR A 19 1.04 -6.14 3.98
N GLU A 20 1.42 -6.77 5.08
CA GLU A 20 1.00 -8.14 5.37
C GLU A 20 -0.50 -8.25 5.57
N GLU A 21 -1.11 -7.32 6.30
CA GLU A 21 -2.56 -7.23 6.48
C GLU A 21 -3.28 -7.10 5.14
N ILE A 22 -2.83 -6.20 4.26
CA ILE A 22 -3.40 -6.02 2.91
C ILE A 22 -3.31 -7.31 2.09
N MET A 23 -2.19 -8.03 2.13
CA MET A 23 -2.05 -9.30 1.42
C MET A 23 -3.02 -10.37 1.96
N ARG A 24 -3.23 -10.42 3.27
CA ARG A 24 -4.22 -11.32 3.88
C ARG A 24 -5.64 -10.97 3.45
N LEU A 25 -5.98 -9.68 3.37
CA LEU A 25 -7.29 -9.21 2.88
C LEU A 25 -7.53 -9.64 1.43
N PHE A 26 -6.53 -9.53 0.55
CA PHE A 26 -6.64 -10.04 -0.82
C PHE A 26 -6.82 -11.56 -0.88
N ASP A 27 -6.18 -12.31 0.01
CA ASP A 27 -6.34 -13.76 0.06
C ASP A 27 -7.69 -14.19 0.63
N GLN A 28 -8.29 -13.38 1.52
CA GLN A 28 -9.69 -13.55 1.94
C GLN A 28 -10.65 -13.23 0.80
N TYR A 29 -10.43 -12.11 0.08
CA TYR A 29 -11.26 -11.71 -1.05
C TYR A 29 -11.40 -12.83 -2.09
N ASN A 30 -10.29 -13.50 -2.42
CA ASN A 30 -10.26 -14.61 -3.37
C ASN A 30 -11.04 -15.88 -2.92
N LYS A 31 -11.31 -16.01 -1.62
CA LYS A 31 -12.02 -17.16 -1.03
C LYS A 31 -13.48 -16.85 -0.71
N THR A 32 -13.87 -15.58 -0.76
CA THR A 32 -15.21 -15.11 -0.41
C THR A 32 -16.09 -15.13 -1.66
N ASP A 33 -17.27 -15.73 -1.58
CA ASP A 33 -18.28 -15.69 -2.67
C ASP A 33 -19.33 -14.60 -2.45
N ASN A 34 -19.35 -13.99 -1.26
CA ASN A 34 -20.30 -12.94 -0.91
C ASN A 34 -19.83 -11.57 -1.41
N LYS A 35 -20.66 -10.92 -2.23
CA LYS A 35 -20.41 -9.60 -2.83
C LYS A 35 -20.18 -8.49 -1.79
N SER A 36 -21.06 -8.41 -0.79
CA SER A 36 -20.96 -7.37 0.25
C SER A 36 -19.70 -7.53 1.08
N GLU A 37 -19.29 -8.78 1.31
CA GLU A 37 -18.06 -9.08 2.04
C GLU A 37 -16.82 -8.77 1.18
N ARG A 38 -16.84 -9.08 -0.13
CA ARG A 38 -15.79 -8.64 -1.07
C ARG A 38 -15.62 -7.13 -1.10
N GLU A 39 -16.71 -6.37 -1.11
CA GLU A 39 -16.68 -4.91 -1.05
C GLU A 39 -16.07 -4.40 0.26
N SER A 40 -16.44 -5.02 1.38
CA SER A 40 -15.88 -4.70 2.71
C SER A 40 -14.37 -4.93 2.72
N LEU A 41 -13.91 -6.06 2.19
CA LEU A 41 -12.48 -6.40 2.14
C LEU A 41 -11.69 -5.38 1.31
N ILE A 42 -12.21 -4.92 0.17
CA ILE A 42 -11.54 -3.88 -0.64
C ILE A 42 -11.57 -2.52 0.07
N SER A 43 -12.63 -2.22 0.82
CA SER A 43 -12.70 -1.01 1.65
C SER A 43 -11.68 -1.04 2.80
N GLU A 44 -11.46 -2.20 3.41
CA GLU A 44 -10.42 -2.43 4.42
C GLU A 44 -9.01 -2.31 3.82
N VAL A 45 -8.79 -2.83 2.60
CA VAL A 45 -7.53 -2.62 1.87
C VAL A 45 -7.28 -1.13 1.63
N SER A 46 -8.29 -0.37 1.22
CA SER A 46 -8.18 1.08 1.02
C SER A 46 -7.83 1.82 2.32
N THR A 47 -8.40 1.37 3.45
CA THR A 47 -8.10 1.93 4.78
C THR A 47 -6.66 1.64 5.19
N CYS A 48 -6.18 0.42 5.01
CA CYS A 48 -4.80 0.05 5.30
C CYS A 48 -3.80 0.84 4.45
N LEU A 49 -4.06 0.99 3.15
CA LEU A 49 -3.22 1.80 2.26
C LEU A 49 -3.21 3.27 2.66
N SER A 50 -4.35 3.81 3.11
CA SER A 50 -4.42 5.19 3.62
C SER A 50 -3.59 5.39 4.90
N HIS A 51 -3.54 4.36 5.76
CA HIS A 51 -2.67 4.35 6.93
C HIS A 51 -1.19 4.35 6.54
N VAL A 52 -0.78 3.45 5.64
CA VAL A 52 0.59 3.39 5.10
C VAL A 52 1.02 4.76 4.56
N ASN A 53 0.22 5.34 3.68
CA ASN A 53 0.49 6.68 3.11
C ASN A 53 0.63 7.76 4.19
N THR A 54 -0.13 7.65 5.28
CA THR A 54 -0.09 8.63 6.37
C THR A 54 1.22 8.52 7.15
N VAL A 55 1.65 7.30 7.49
CA VAL A 55 2.92 7.05 8.17
C VAL A 55 4.09 7.47 7.28
N GLU A 56 4.03 7.12 5.99
CA GLU A 56 5.08 7.48 5.04
C GLU A 56 5.21 8.99 4.85
N ALA A 57 4.10 9.69 4.61
CA ALA A 57 4.13 11.12 4.37
C ALA A 57 4.53 11.95 5.59
N LYS A 58 4.30 11.43 6.82
CA LYS A 58 4.61 12.14 8.06
C LYS A 58 5.98 11.79 8.61
N ASP A 59 6.33 10.51 8.61
CA ASP A 59 7.42 9.98 9.43
C ASP A 59 8.59 9.48 8.56
N LEU A 60 8.33 8.80 7.44
CA LEU A 60 9.39 8.16 6.63
C LEU A 60 9.91 9.04 5.50
N TYR A 61 9.05 9.45 4.57
CA TYR A 61 9.44 10.12 3.33
C TYR A 61 10.09 11.49 3.56
N PRO A 62 9.64 12.35 4.51
CA PRO A 62 10.34 13.59 4.84
C PRO A 62 11.79 13.35 5.28
N MET A 63 12.03 12.25 6.01
CA MET A 63 13.37 11.88 6.46
C MET A 63 14.21 11.34 5.29
N LEU A 64 13.68 10.45 4.46
CA LEU A 64 14.37 9.93 3.27
C LEU A 64 14.76 11.04 2.29
N ARG A 65 13.91 12.06 2.12
CA ARG A 65 14.24 13.27 1.33
C ARG A 65 15.48 14.00 1.84
N SER A 66 15.74 13.95 3.15
CA SER A 66 16.90 14.59 3.77
C SER A 66 18.20 13.77 3.64
N GLN A 67 18.10 12.47 3.31
CA GLN A 67 19.24 11.54 3.23
C GLN A 67 19.79 11.33 1.80
N ALA A 68 19.27 12.07 0.81
CA ALA A 68 19.77 12.16 -0.56
C ALA A 68 19.55 10.95 -1.51
N GLU A 69 18.49 10.16 -1.31
CA GLU A 69 17.99 9.18 -2.31
C GLU A 69 16.67 9.63 -2.99
N PRO A 70 16.68 10.69 -3.82
CA PRO A 70 15.46 11.23 -4.43
C PRO A 70 14.86 10.30 -5.49
N GLU A 71 15.65 9.45 -6.13
CA GLU A 71 15.20 8.59 -7.24
C GLU A 71 14.35 7.41 -6.73
N GLY A 72 14.83 6.68 -5.72
CA GLY A 72 14.07 5.58 -5.12
C GLY A 72 12.76 6.05 -4.49
N LEU A 73 12.79 7.22 -3.84
CA LEU A 73 11.60 7.85 -3.30
C LEU A 73 10.61 8.26 -4.40
N SER A 74 11.08 8.88 -5.48
CA SER A 74 10.23 9.28 -6.61
C SER A 74 9.55 8.07 -7.25
N ILE A 75 10.24 6.93 -7.34
CA ILE A 75 9.67 5.67 -7.85
C ILE A 75 8.56 5.16 -6.94
N CYS A 76 8.73 5.25 -5.62
CA CYS A 76 7.68 4.86 -4.67
C CYS A 76 6.46 5.79 -4.77
N GLU A 77 6.67 7.11 -4.85
CA GLU A 77 5.58 8.10 -5.02
C GLU A 77 4.79 7.92 -6.33
N GLU A 78 5.48 7.56 -7.42
CA GLU A 78 4.82 7.19 -8.68
C GLU A 78 3.97 5.93 -8.52
N THR A 79 4.51 4.91 -7.84
CA THR A 79 3.81 3.64 -7.64
C THR A 79 2.59 3.81 -6.73
N HIS A 80 2.68 4.66 -5.70
CA HIS A 80 1.54 5.10 -4.90
C HIS A 80 0.43 5.74 -5.74
N SER A 81 0.82 6.58 -6.69
CA SER A 81 -0.13 7.20 -7.62
C SER A 81 -0.84 6.15 -8.48
N GLN A 82 -0.14 5.10 -8.92
CA GLN A 82 -0.74 3.98 -9.64
C GLN A 82 -1.72 3.19 -8.78
N VAL A 83 -1.35 2.87 -7.53
CA VAL A 83 -2.25 2.20 -6.57
C VAL A 83 -3.53 3.02 -6.36
N ARG A 84 -3.40 4.34 -6.18
CA ARG A 84 -4.54 5.25 -6.02
C ARG A 84 -5.46 5.26 -7.24
N LEU A 85 -4.90 5.31 -8.45
CA LEU A 85 -5.68 5.26 -9.69
C LEU A 85 -6.50 3.97 -9.80
N VAL A 86 -5.94 2.84 -9.37
CA VAL A 86 -6.67 1.57 -9.37
C VAL A 86 -7.77 1.55 -8.30
N LEU A 87 -7.52 2.07 -7.10
CA LEU A 87 -8.55 2.24 -6.07
C LEU A 87 -9.71 3.13 -6.54
N ASP A 88 -9.41 4.27 -7.15
CA ASP A 88 -10.42 5.18 -7.70
C ASP A 88 -11.25 4.48 -8.80
N LYS A 89 -10.62 3.62 -9.61
CA LYS A 89 -11.33 2.79 -10.59
C LYS A 89 -12.26 1.78 -9.90
N LEU A 90 -11.80 1.10 -8.85
CA LEU A 90 -12.59 0.13 -8.09
C LEU A 90 -13.81 0.79 -7.45
N MET A 91 -13.65 1.99 -6.86
CA MET A 91 -14.76 2.76 -6.28
C MET A 91 -15.86 3.11 -7.29
N ARG A 92 -15.52 3.26 -8.58
CA ARG A 92 -16.50 3.51 -9.64
C ARG A 92 -17.18 2.24 -10.13
N LEU A 93 -16.53 1.09 -9.95
CA LEU A 93 -17.00 -0.22 -10.37
C LEU A 93 -17.75 -0.98 -9.27
N THR A 94 -17.93 -0.40 -8.07
CA THR A 94 -18.65 -1.04 -6.95
C THR A 94 -20.07 -1.46 -7.30
N ALA A 95 -20.74 -0.72 -8.20
CA ALA A 95 -22.07 -1.09 -8.71
C ALA A 95 -22.07 -2.38 -9.55
N ASP A 96 -20.92 -2.82 -10.05
CA ASP A 96 -20.72 -4.02 -10.86
C ASP A 96 -19.59 -4.90 -10.28
N ILE A 97 -19.69 -5.21 -8.99
CA ILE A 97 -18.63 -5.88 -8.22
C ILE A 97 -18.30 -7.31 -8.70
N ASP A 98 -19.23 -7.98 -9.37
CA ASP A 98 -18.98 -9.29 -10.01
C ASP A 98 -18.61 -9.15 -11.49
N GLY A 99 -18.56 -7.92 -11.97
CA GLY A 99 -18.11 -7.61 -13.31
C GLY A 99 -16.65 -8.03 -13.48
N LYS A 100 -16.33 -8.56 -14.65
CA LYS A 100 -14.96 -8.91 -15.03
C LYS A 100 -14.00 -7.73 -14.86
N ASP A 101 -14.48 -6.51 -15.10
CA ASP A 101 -13.71 -5.28 -14.97
C ASP A 101 -13.35 -4.94 -13.52
N TYR A 102 -14.23 -5.28 -12.56
CA TYR A 102 -13.96 -5.13 -11.13
C TYR A 102 -12.88 -6.12 -10.71
N GLU A 103 -13.04 -7.40 -11.06
CA GLU A 103 -12.07 -8.45 -10.73
C GLU A 103 -10.69 -8.17 -11.34
N GLU A 104 -10.64 -7.68 -12.58
CA GLU A 104 -9.39 -7.26 -13.22
C GLU A 104 -8.75 -6.08 -12.48
N ALA A 105 -9.55 -5.13 -12.00
CA ALA A 105 -9.06 -4.00 -11.21
C ALA A 105 -8.54 -4.45 -9.83
N VAL A 106 -9.18 -5.43 -9.18
CA VAL A 106 -8.67 -6.02 -7.93
C VAL A 106 -7.34 -6.74 -8.15
N CYS A 107 -7.23 -7.53 -9.23
CA CYS A 107 -5.97 -8.16 -9.61
C CYS A 107 -4.86 -7.12 -9.85
N LYS A 108 -5.16 -6.04 -10.58
CA LYS A 108 -4.23 -4.93 -10.80
C LYS A 108 -3.83 -4.23 -9.51
N LEU A 109 -4.77 -4.05 -8.57
CA LEU A 109 -4.48 -3.46 -7.28
C LEU A 109 -3.52 -4.34 -6.49
N LYS A 110 -3.78 -5.65 -6.43
CA LYS A 110 -2.92 -6.62 -5.73
C LYS A 110 -1.48 -6.57 -6.26
N GLU A 111 -1.31 -6.56 -7.58
CA GLU A 111 0.02 -6.50 -8.19
C GLU A 111 0.70 -5.14 -7.96
N ALA A 112 -0.02 -4.02 -8.08
CA ALA A 112 0.51 -2.69 -7.81
C ALA A 112 0.96 -2.53 -6.35
N VAL A 113 0.19 -3.06 -5.39
CA VAL A 113 0.54 -3.03 -3.96
C VAL A 113 1.76 -3.91 -3.67
N LYS A 114 1.89 -5.09 -4.31
CA LYS A 114 3.10 -5.92 -4.17
C LYS A 114 4.34 -5.23 -4.71
N ASP A 115 4.21 -4.59 -5.88
CA ASP A 115 5.32 -3.87 -6.50
C ASP A 115 5.74 -2.67 -5.65
N LEU A 116 4.77 -1.92 -5.11
CA LEU A 116 4.99 -0.84 -4.17
C LEU A 116 5.75 -1.31 -2.93
N ARG A 117 5.23 -2.34 -2.24
CA ARG A 117 5.89 -2.95 -1.07
C ARG A 117 7.34 -3.30 -1.39
N LYS A 118 7.60 -3.94 -2.53
CA LYS A 118 8.95 -4.34 -2.92
C LYS A 118 9.88 -3.14 -3.14
N LYS A 119 9.39 -2.09 -3.79
CA LYS A 119 10.15 -0.86 -4.04
C LYS A 119 10.49 -0.14 -2.75
N GLU A 120 9.53 -0.04 -1.84
CA GLU A 120 9.73 0.54 -0.51
C GLU A 120 10.68 -0.29 0.34
N GLU A 121 10.59 -1.61 0.27
CA GLU A 121 11.53 -2.47 1.00
C GLU A 121 12.97 -2.29 0.53
N ASN A 122 13.17 -2.13 -0.79
CA ASN A 122 14.49 -1.78 -1.32
C ASN A 122 14.93 -0.40 -0.85
N LEU A 123 14.02 0.59 -0.82
CA LEU A 123 14.31 1.94 -0.35
C LEU A 123 14.71 1.94 1.13
N PHE A 124 13.96 1.24 1.98
CA PHE A 124 14.26 1.14 3.41
C PHE A 124 15.60 0.43 3.65
N GLN A 125 15.88 -0.67 2.94
CA GLN A 125 17.17 -1.36 3.04
C GLN A 125 18.35 -0.50 2.59
N SER A 126 18.22 0.25 1.49
CA SER A 126 19.26 1.16 1.01
C SER A 126 19.58 2.28 1.99
N ASN A 127 18.62 2.66 2.83
CA ASN A 127 18.75 3.71 3.84
C ASN A 127 18.95 3.16 5.27
N GLU A 128 19.27 1.87 5.40
CA GLU A 128 19.53 1.18 6.68
C GLU A 128 18.35 1.22 7.68
N LEU A 129 17.10 1.18 7.18
CA LEU A 129 15.85 1.24 7.96
C LEU A 129 15.13 -0.12 8.12
#